data_AF-A0A0F9CN30-F1
#
_entry.id   AF-A0A0F9CN30-F1
#
_cell.length_a   1.000
_cell.length_b   1.000
_cell.length_c   1.000
_cell.angle_alpha   90.00
_cell.angle_beta   90.00
_cell.angle_gamma   90.00
#
_symmetry.space_group_name_H-M   'P 1'
#
loop_
_entity.id
_entity.type
_entity.pdbx_description
1 polymer ?
#
loop_
_entity_poly.entity_id
_entity_poly.type
_entity_poly.pdbx_seq_one_letter_code
_entity_poly.pdbx_strand_id
1 'polypeptide(L)'
;MTDCTFSGLEFPVCRKRRVEADFSGGDITSNGGVLLLRQVDRLSGLTPSVARRLTDARQKGKVEHRFAAMLRQRVFALALGYEDVNDHADLRHDLALQTAAERDRALASPSTLSRFENAAGRDWAKSIHEVLVNNFIASHLESPEELILDFDATDDAVHGRQVGRFFHGYYDHYCFLPLYVFCGERLLVSYLRPSKIDGAKHAWAILSLLVKRLRQAWPGVRIVFRGDSGFCRHRMLSWCERHGVGYIVGLAKNARLDDLAASWMETAAKGFEISGVKQRRFGELRYAAGTWKTERRVIARIEHGAKGANPRYIVTNLDGEAQDLYENLYCQRGDMENRIKEQQLDLFADRTSCHGWWANQFRLLLSSMAYALIETIRRLGLAGTEMARAQAGTIRLKLLKIGAVIVRNTRRVRVHLSSACPDKALFMLVAERLTPG
;
A
#
# COMPACT_ATOMS: atom_id res chain seq x y z
N MET A 1 -40.33 -26.29 -8.47
CA MET A 1 -40.77 -25.59 -7.25
C MET A 1 -40.82 -24.12 -7.61
N THR A 2 -42.01 -23.59 -7.81
CA THR A 2 -42.29 -22.20 -8.13
C THR A 2 -42.13 -21.38 -6.84
N ASP A 3 -40.99 -20.69 -6.68
CA ASP A 3 -40.84 -19.67 -5.64
C ASP A 3 -41.63 -18.42 -6.04
N CYS A 4 -42.95 -18.53 -5.87
CA CYS A 4 -43.87 -17.40 -5.88
C CYS A 4 -43.89 -16.79 -4.48
N THR A 5 -43.03 -15.80 -4.22
CA THR A 5 -43.27 -14.68 -3.29
C THR A 5 -42.11 -13.68 -3.37
N PHE A 6 -41.91 -13.06 -4.55
CA PHE A 6 -41.17 -11.79 -4.60
C PHE A 6 -42.17 -10.65 -4.43
N SER A 7 -42.26 -10.13 -3.21
CA SER A 7 -43.02 -8.91 -2.92
C SER A 7 -42.22 -7.71 -3.43
N GLY A 8 -42.71 -7.06 -4.49
CA GLY A 8 -42.17 -5.77 -4.90
C GLY A 8 -42.23 -4.75 -3.76
N LEU A 9 -41.24 -3.85 -3.71
CA LEU A 9 -41.19 -2.76 -2.74
C LEU A 9 -41.93 -1.56 -3.32
N GLU A 10 -42.95 -1.07 -2.63
CA GLU A 10 -43.63 0.18 -2.99
C GLU A 10 -43.08 1.34 -2.15
N PHE A 11 -42.82 2.48 -2.80
CA PHE A 11 -42.34 3.71 -2.19
C PHE A 11 -43.36 4.85 -2.38
N PRO A 12 -43.28 5.94 -1.58
CA PRO A 12 -44.15 7.09 -1.75
C PRO A 12 -44.16 7.63 -3.19
N VAL A 13 -45.35 7.96 -3.66
CA VAL A 13 -45.61 8.43 -5.02
C VAL A 13 -44.78 9.69 -5.32
N CYS A 14 -44.09 9.70 -6.47
CA CYS A 14 -43.34 10.86 -6.94
C CYS A 14 -44.11 11.53 -8.09
N ARG A 15 -44.61 12.76 -7.89
CA ARG A 15 -45.35 13.53 -8.90
C ARG A 15 -46.41 12.70 -9.65
N LYS A 16 -47.30 12.03 -8.88
CA LYS A 16 -48.38 11.13 -9.35
C LYS A 16 -47.93 9.79 -9.96
N ARG A 17 -46.63 9.44 -9.92
CA ARG A 17 -46.13 8.13 -10.37
C ARG A 17 -45.95 7.20 -9.18
N ARG A 18 -46.48 5.98 -9.28
CA ARG A 18 -46.12 4.90 -8.35
C ARG A 18 -44.62 4.65 -8.47
N VAL A 19 -43.96 4.45 -7.34
CA VAL A 19 -42.53 4.17 -7.28
C VAL A 19 -42.39 2.76 -6.74
N GLU A 20 -41.91 1.84 -7.56
CA GLU A 20 -41.82 0.41 -7.28
C GLU A 20 -40.39 -0.06 -7.52
N ALA A 21 -39.93 -1.05 -6.75
CA ALA A 21 -38.62 -1.68 -6.96
C ALA A 21 -38.68 -3.18 -6.70
N ASP A 22 -37.87 -3.94 -7.43
CA ASP A 22 -37.59 -5.34 -7.18
C ASP A 22 -36.13 -5.66 -7.56
N PHE A 23 -35.74 -6.93 -7.41
CA PHE A 23 -34.39 -7.41 -7.76
C PHE A 23 -34.40 -8.26 -9.04
N SER A 24 -35.38 -8.06 -9.94
CA SER A 24 -35.53 -8.79 -11.20
C SER A 24 -34.78 -8.16 -12.38
N GLY A 25 -33.96 -7.13 -12.13
CA GLY A 25 -33.26 -6.34 -13.16
C GLY A 25 -32.23 -7.09 -14.04
N GLY A 26 -31.99 -8.38 -13.78
CA GLY A 26 -31.10 -9.23 -14.57
C GLY A 26 -29.62 -9.08 -14.22
N ASP A 27 -28.76 -9.29 -15.21
CA ASP A 27 -27.29 -9.28 -15.05
C ASP A 27 -26.72 -7.86 -14.91
N ILE A 28 -26.99 -7.22 -13.77
CA ILE A 28 -26.52 -5.88 -13.41
C ILE A 28 -25.41 -5.99 -12.36
N THR A 29 -24.36 -5.18 -12.51
CA THR A 29 -23.26 -5.08 -11.54
C THR A 29 -23.06 -3.63 -11.09
N SER A 30 -22.55 -3.44 -9.87
CA SER A 30 -22.01 -2.16 -9.39
C SER A 30 -20.49 -2.04 -9.60
N ASN A 31 -19.86 -3.04 -10.23
CA ASN A 31 -18.42 -3.18 -10.38
C ASN A 31 -17.96 -3.01 -11.84
N GLY A 32 -18.70 -2.27 -12.68
CA GLY A 32 -18.41 -2.16 -14.11
C GLY A 32 -16.99 -1.69 -14.44
N GLY A 33 -16.37 -0.92 -13.56
CA GLY A 33 -15.00 -0.43 -13.72
C GLY A 33 -13.90 -1.44 -13.41
N VAL A 34 -14.24 -2.66 -12.94
CA VAL A 34 -13.28 -3.76 -12.74
C VAL A 34 -12.47 -4.09 -14.00
N LEU A 35 -12.98 -3.74 -15.18
CA LEU A 35 -12.26 -3.90 -16.45
C LEU A 35 -10.94 -3.12 -16.49
N LEU A 36 -10.84 -1.98 -15.79
CA LEU A 36 -9.59 -1.23 -15.66
C LEU A 36 -8.55 -2.03 -14.87
N LEU A 37 -8.95 -2.69 -13.78
CA LEU A 37 -8.07 -3.58 -13.02
C LEU A 37 -7.57 -4.74 -13.87
N ARG A 38 -8.44 -5.32 -14.71
CA ARG A 38 -8.05 -6.36 -15.66
C ARG A 38 -7.05 -5.84 -16.70
N GLN A 39 -7.24 -4.63 -17.24
CA GLN A 39 -6.30 -4.03 -18.18
C GLN A 39 -4.93 -3.82 -17.53
N VAL A 40 -4.91 -3.25 -16.32
CA VAL A 40 -3.66 -3.03 -15.56
C VAL A 40 -2.97 -4.33 -15.19
N ASP A 41 -3.70 -5.37 -14.76
CA ASP A 41 -3.10 -6.67 -14.46
C ASP A 41 -2.47 -7.30 -15.71
N ARG A 42 -3.08 -7.11 -16.89
CA ARG A 42 -2.52 -7.56 -18.16
C ARG A 42 -1.27 -6.78 -18.57
N LEU A 43 -1.30 -5.46 -18.40
CA LEU A 43 -0.17 -4.58 -18.70
C LEU A 43 1.03 -4.86 -17.78
N SER A 44 0.77 -5.00 -16.48
CA SER A 44 1.80 -5.21 -15.45
C SER A 44 2.25 -6.68 -15.35
N GLY A 45 1.40 -7.62 -15.78
CA GLY A 45 1.61 -9.05 -15.61
C GLY A 45 1.67 -9.50 -14.14
N LEU A 46 1.12 -8.70 -13.20
CA LEU A 46 1.31 -8.89 -11.76
C LEU A 46 0.77 -10.25 -11.27
N THR A 47 -0.55 -10.47 -11.36
CA THR A 47 -1.15 -11.70 -10.81
C THR A 47 -0.73 -12.97 -11.55
N PRO A 48 -0.53 -13.01 -12.89
CA PRO A 48 0.02 -14.18 -13.55
C PRO A 48 1.45 -14.50 -13.09
N SER A 49 2.29 -13.47 -12.89
CA SER A 49 3.68 -13.66 -12.45
C SER A 49 3.77 -14.19 -11.03
N VAL A 50 2.90 -13.73 -10.13
CA VAL A 50 2.75 -14.30 -8.80
C VAL A 50 2.27 -15.73 -8.89
N ALA A 51 1.14 -15.99 -9.57
CA ALA A 51 0.50 -17.30 -9.60
C ALA A 51 1.42 -18.41 -10.15
N ARG A 52 2.31 -18.11 -11.11
CA ARG A 52 3.30 -19.07 -11.62
C ARG A 52 4.37 -19.48 -10.60
N ARG A 53 4.59 -18.67 -9.56
CA ARG A 53 5.59 -18.91 -8.51
C ARG A 53 5.00 -19.48 -7.23
N LEU A 54 3.67 -19.63 -7.15
CA LEU A 54 3.00 -20.23 -6.00
C LEU A 54 3.01 -21.76 -6.14
N THR A 55 3.48 -22.43 -5.10
CA THR A 55 3.49 -23.89 -5.03
C THR A 55 2.06 -24.42 -4.86
N ASP A 56 1.50 -25.10 -5.88
CA ASP A 56 0.17 -25.72 -5.82
C ASP A 56 0.28 -27.23 -5.56
N ALA A 57 0.09 -27.63 -4.31
CA ALA A 57 0.13 -29.04 -3.90
C ALA A 57 -1.15 -29.83 -4.24
N ARG A 58 -2.19 -29.17 -4.79
CA ARG A 58 -3.47 -29.82 -5.10
C ARG A 58 -3.33 -30.73 -6.33
N GLN A 59 -4.09 -31.82 -6.35
CA GLN A 59 -4.11 -32.73 -7.49
C GLN A 59 -4.73 -32.06 -8.72
N LYS A 60 -3.93 -31.78 -9.75
CA LYS A 60 -4.32 -30.98 -10.93
C LYS A 60 -5.63 -31.42 -11.60
N GLY A 61 -5.88 -32.73 -11.71
CA GLY A 61 -7.12 -33.27 -12.31
C GLY A 61 -8.39 -33.05 -11.49
N LYS A 62 -8.28 -32.60 -10.23
CA LYS A 62 -9.39 -32.32 -9.32
C LYS A 62 -9.56 -30.83 -9.01
N VAL A 63 -8.87 -29.96 -9.77
CA VAL A 63 -8.87 -28.51 -9.54
C VAL A 63 -9.74 -27.83 -10.59
N GLU A 64 -10.82 -27.21 -10.14
CA GLU A 64 -11.65 -26.36 -11.00
C GLU A 64 -11.07 -24.93 -11.16
N HIS A 65 -10.55 -24.38 -10.06
CA HIS A 65 -10.05 -23.01 -10.00
C HIS A 65 -8.52 -22.98 -9.88
N ARG A 66 -7.87 -22.51 -10.93
CA ARG A 66 -6.42 -22.24 -10.95
C ARG A 66 -6.08 -21.09 -10.00
N PHE A 67 -4.89 -21.12 -9.40
CA PHE A 67 -4.42 -20.06 -8.50
C PHE A 67 -4.47 -18.66 -9.15
N ALA A 68 -4.13 -18.52 -10.43
CA ALA A 68 -4.22 -17.24 -11.12
C ALA A 68 -5.64 -16.63 -11.08
N ALA A 69 -6.68 -17.45 -11.26
CA ALA A 69 -8.06 -16.98 -11.22
C ALA A 69 -8.50 -16.60 -9.79
N MET A 70 -8.13 -17.42 -8.79
CA MET A 70 -8.44 -17.12 -7.38
C MET A 70 -7.68 -15.89 -6.87
N LEU A 71 -6.43 -15.71 -7.32
CA LEU A 71 -5.61 -14.56 -6.99
C LEU A 71 -6.22 -13.28 -7.56
N ARG A 72 -6.58 -13.26 -8.86
CA ARG A 72 -7.30 -12.13 -9.46
C ARG A 72 -8.61 -11.84 -8.74
N GLN A 73 -9.40 -12.89 -8.47
CA GLN A 73 -10.65 -12.76 -7.75
C GLN A 73 -10.46 -12.03 -6.42
N ARG A 74 -9.48 -12.43 -5.58
CA ARG A 74 -9.22 -11.77 -4.30
C ARG A 74 -8.65 -10.37 -4.45
N VAL A 75 -7.62 -10.21 -5.28
CA VAL A 75 -6.94 -8.92 -5.47
C VAL A 75 -7.90 -7.87 -6.04
N PHE A 76 -8.73 -8.23 -7.02
CA PHE A 76 -9.70 -7.30 -7.60
C PHE A 76 -10.84 -7.01 -6.64
N ALA A 77 -11.30 -7.99 -5.86
CA ALA A 77 -12.32 -7.77 -4.85
C ALA A 77 -11.86 -6.76 -3.78
N LEU A 78 -10.61 -6.85 -3.30
CA LEU A 78 -10.04 -5.87 -2.38
C LEU A 78 -10.01 -4.46 -2.99
N ALA A 79 -9.54 -4.32 -4.23
CA ALA A 79 -9.55 -3.04 -4.95
C ALA A 79 -10.98 -2.49 -5.17
N LEU A 80 -11.97 -3.38 -5.27
CA LEU A 80 -13.38 -3.05 -5.34
C LEU A 80 -14.03 -2.83 -3.96
N GLY A 81 -13.30 -2.89 -2.84
CA GLY A 81 -13.91 -2.65 -1.53
C GLY A 81 -14.60 -3.85 -0.89
N TYR A 82 -14.27 -5.07 -1.31
CA TYR A 82 -14.77 -6.31 -0.71
C TYR A 82 -13.64 -6.98 0.08
N GLU A 83 -13.72 -6.85 1.40
CA GLU A 83 -12.64 -7.16 2.33
C GLU A 83 -12.45 -8.67 2.52
N ASP A 84 -13.54 -9.42 2.64
CA ASP A 84 -13.53 -10.75 3.24
C ASP A 84 -13.88 -11.85 2.24
N VAL A 85 -13.53 -13.08 2.62
CA VAL A 85 -13.81 -14.26 1.79
C VAL A 85 -15.31 -14.59 1.73
N ASN A 86 -16.11 -14.14 2.69
CA ASN A 86 -17.57 -14.33 2.73
C ASN A 86 -18.29 -13.52 1.64
N ASP A 87 -17.78 -12.34 1.27
CA ASP A 87 -18.31 -11.51 0.17
C ASP A 87 -18.40 -12.31 -1.14
N HIS A 88 -17.51 -13.30 -1.30
CA HIS A 88 -17.49 -14.19 -2.46
C HIS A 88 -18.59 -15.25 -2.49
N ALA A 89 -19.49 -15.29 -1.50
CA ALA A 89 -20.73 -16.06 -1.60
C ALA A 89 -21.56 -15.55 -2.80
N ASP A 90 -21.68 -14.23 -2.92
CA ASP A 90 -22.44 -13.57 -3.97
C ASP A 90 -21.54 -13.09 -5.11
N LEU A 91 -20.38 -12.48 -4.82
CA LEU A 91 -19.50 -11.92 -5.86
C LEU A 91 -19.01 -12.94 -6.87
N ARG A 92 -18.98 -14.23 -6.50
CA ARG A 92 -18.59 -15.28 -7.45
C ARG A 92 -19.54 -15.38 -8.66
N HIS A 93 -20.76 -14.86 -8.53
CA HIS A 93 -21.77 -14.83 -9.56
C HIS A 93 -21.79 -13.52 -10.37
N ASP A 94 -21.07 -12.48 -9.93
CA ASP A 94 -20.94 -11.21 -10.67
C ASP A 94 -20.22 -11.44 -12.01
N LEU A 95 -20.92 -11.17 -13.12
CA LEU A 95 -20.42 -11.45 -14.46
C LEU A 95 -19.26 -10.53 -14.88
N ALA A 96 -19.20 -9.30 -14.37
CA ALA A 96 -18.09 -8.39 -14.64
C ALA A 96 -16.82 -8.87 -13.94
N LEU A 97 -16.92 -9.31 -12.68
CA LEU A 97 -15.80 -9.87 -11.94
C LEU A 97 -15.36 -11.22 -12.53
N GLN A 98 -16.28 -12.08 -12.98
CA GLN A 98 -15.95 -13.30 -13.72
C GLN A 98 -15.10 -12.97 -14.96
N THR A 99 -15.58 -12.02 -15.77
CA THR A 99 -14.89 -11.57 -16.98
C THR A 99 -13.51 -10.97 -16.64
N ALA A 100 -13.44 -10.17 -15.57
CA ALA A 100 -12.20 -9.57 -15.08
C ALA A 100 -11.16 -10.63 -14.69
N ALA A 101 -11.59 -11.68 -13.99
CA ALA A 101 -10.76 -12.79 -13.55
C ALA A 101 -10.46 -13.81 -14.67
N GLU A 102 -10.85 -13.53 -15.92
CA GLU A 102 -10.69 -14.40 -17.10
C GLU A 102 -11.45 -15.73 -16.97
N ARG A 103 -12.70 -15.63 -16.53
CA ARG A 103 -13.63 -16.75 -16.32
C ARG A 103 -14.98 -16.47 -16.96
N ASP A 104 -15.62 -17.54 -17.42
CA ASP A 104 -16.95 -17.57 -18.04
C ASP A 104 -17.98 -18.32 -17.18
N ARG A 105 -17.55 -18.80 -16.01
CA ARG A 105 -18.34 -19.54 -15.02
C ARG A 105 -18.09 -18.95 -13.63
N ALA A 106 -18.91 -19.39 -12.68
CA ALA A 106 -18.82 -18.97 -11.29
C ALA A 106 -17.37 -19.03 -10.77
N LEU A 107 -17.00 -18.00 -10.01
CA LEU A 107 -15.68 -17.93 -9.37
C LEU A 107 -15.62 -18.84 -8.13
N ALA A 108 -14.45 -18.88 -7.50
CA ALA A 108 -14.23 -19.72 -6.33
C ALA A 108 -15.14 -19.30 -5.18
N SER A 109 -15.70 -20.27 -4.47
CA SER A 109 -16.52 -20.06 -3.28
C SER A 109 -15.69 -19.53 -2.09
N PRO A 110 -16.34 -18.97 -1.05
CA PRO A 110 -15.67 -18.60 0.19
C PRO A 110 -14.80 -19.72 0.78
N SER A 111 -15.31 -20.95 0.79
CA SER A 111 -14.58 -22.11 1.32
C SER A 111 -13.35 -22.48 0.48
N THR A 112 -13.43 -22.28 -0.84
CA THR A 112 -12.30 -22.53 -1.75
C THR A 112 -11.22 -21.47 -1.59
N LEU A 113 -11.61 -20.20 -1.46
CA LEU A 113 -10.69 -19.09 -1.20
C LEU A 113 -10.03 -19.20 0.17
N SER A 114 -10.78 -19.59 1.21
CA SER A 114 -10.24 -19.85 2.54
C SER A 114 -9.15 -20.93 2.51
N ARG A 115 -9.38 -22.05 1.81
CA ARG A 115 -8.34 -23.09 1.62
C ARG A 115 -7.13 -22.57 0.83
N PHE A 116 -7.36 -21.73 -0.17
CA PHE A 116 -6.28 -21.10 -0.95
C PHE A 116 -5.41 -20.18 -0.09
N GLU A 117 -6.02 -19.30 0.70
CA GLU A 117 -5.29 -18.38 1.59
C GLU A 117 -4.53 -19.13 2.69
N ASN A 118 -5.12 -20.19 3.26
CA ASN A 118 -4.49 -21.01 4.30
C ASN A 118 -3.43 -21.99 3.78
N ALA A 119 -3.30 -22.17 2.46
CA ALA A 119 -2.20 -22.91 1.86
C ALA A 119 -0.89 -22.09 1.79
N ALA A 120 -0.96 -20.79 2.08
CA ALA A 120 0.19 -19.90 1.95
C ALA A 120 1.31 -20.28 2.92
N GLY A 121 2.53 -20.30 2.39
CA GLY A 121 3.77 -20.53 3.13
C GLY A 121 4.75 -19.36 3.03
N ARG A 122 5.90 -19.52 3.67
CA ARG A 122 7.01 -18.56 3.60
C ARG A 122 7.51 -18.34 2.17
N ASP A 123 7.53 -19.41 1.38
CA ASP A 123 7.95 -19.40 -0.03
C ASP A 123 7.04 -18.50 -0.86
N TRP A 124 5.72 -18.55 -0.64
CA TRP A 124 4.77 -17.65 -1.31
C TRP A 124 5.05 -16.19 -0.99
N ALA A 125 5.24 -15.87 0.29
CA ALA A 125 5.53 -14.49 0.71
C ALA A 125 6.78 -13.96 0.01
N LYS A 126 7.88 -14.73 0.03
CA LYS A 126 9.12 -14.39 -0.70
C LYS A 126 8.87 -14.21 -2.19
N SER A 127 8.18 -15.15 -2.84
CA SER A 127 7.88 -15.08 -4.27
C SER A 127 7.06 -13.85 -4.65
N ILE A 128 6.09 -13.45 -3.82
CA ILE A 128 5.28 -12.25 -4.06
C ILE A 128 6.12 -10.99 -3.93
N HIS A 129 6.93 -10.85 -2.88
CA HIS A 129 7.85 -9.70 -2.75
C HIS A 129 8.83 -9.61 -3.92
N GLU A 130 9.38 -10.73 -4.37
CA GLU A 130 10.23 -10.74 -5.57
C GLU A 130 9.49 -10.25 -6.81
N VAL A 131 8.23 -10.65 -7.01
CA VAL A 131 7.42 -10.17 -8.15
C VAL A 131 7.12 -8.68 -8.02
N LEU A 132 6.77 -8.17 -6.83
CA LEU A 132 6.53 -6.74 -6.60
C LEU A 132 7.77 -5.90 -6.94
N VAL A 133 8.96 -6.31 -6.45
CA VAL A 133 10.22 -5.63 -6.75
C VAL A 133 10.57 -5.74 -8.24
N ASN A 134 10.38 -6.90 -8.87
CA ASN A 134 10.62 -7.06 -10.30
C ASN A 134 9.66 -6.22 -11.16
N ASN A 135 8.39 -6.10 -10.75
CA ASN A 135 7.41 -5.24 -11.42
C ASN A 135 7.76 -3.76 -11.28
N PHE A 136 8.25 -3.34 -10.10
CA PHE A 136 8.81 -2.00 -9.91
C PHE A 136 9.98 -1.73 -10.87
N ILE A 137 10.94 -2.65 -10.94
CA ILE A 137 12.09 -2.53 -11.85
C ILE A 137 11.63 -2.46 -13.31
N ALA A 138 10.78 -3.39 -13.75
CA ALA A 138 10.28 -3.44 -15.13
C ALA A 138 9.45 -2.21 -15.52
N SER A 139 8.94 -1.45 -14.55
CA SER A 139 8.17 -0.23 -14.81
C SER A 139 9.03 1.01 -15.10
N HIS A 140 10.35 0.93 -14.94
CA HIS A 140 11.28 1.99 -15.35
C HIS A 140 11.79 1.70 -16.76
N LEU A 141 11.65 2.68 -17.65
CA LEU A 141 12.17 2.60 -19.02
C LEU A 141 13.70 2.76 -19.05
N GLU A 142 14.23 3.56 -18.12
CA GLU A 142 15.65 3.88 -17.99
C GLU A 142 16.13 3.63 -16.57
N SER A 143 17.45 3.54 -16.39
CA SER A 143 18.04 3.42 -15.06
C SER A 143 17.80 4.71 -14.27
N PRO A 144 17.17 4.65 -13.08
CA PRO A 144 17.04 5.82 -12.23
C PRO A 144 18.42 6.22 -11.68
N GLU A 145 18.64 7.52 -11.51
CA GLU A 145 19.85 8.05 -10.86
C GLU A 145 19.81 7.81 -9.35
N GLU A 146 18.63 7.98 -8.74
CA GLU A 146 18.42 7.85 -7.31
C GLU A 146 17.11 7.11 -6.98
N LEU A 147 17.15 6.29 -5.93
CA LEU A 147 16.00 5.69 -5.28
C LEU A 147 16.00 5.99 -3.78
N ILE A 148 14.91 6.56 -3.27
CA ILE A 148 14.69 6.75 -1.84
C ILE A 148 13.77 5.63 -1.35
N LEU A 149 14.28 4.82 -0.42
CA LEU A 149 13.55 3.73 0.20
C LEU A 149 13.04 4.18 1.57
N ASP A 150 11.73 4.36 1.65
CA ASP A 150 11.02 4.76 2.85
C ASP A 150 10.61 3.55 3.67
N PHE A 151 11.06 3.46 4.91
CA PHE A 151 10.69 2.39 5.84
C PHE A 151 9.77 2.94 6.92
N ASP A 152 8.60 2.30 7.09
CA ASP A 152 7.74 2.53 8.25
C ASP A 152 7.23 1.24 8.86
N ALA A 153 6.81 1.36 10.11
CA ALA A 153 6.06 0.33 10.80
C ALA A 153 4.79 0.93 11.39
N THR A 154 3.65 0.27 11.16
CA THR A 154 2.37 0.62 11.77
C THR A 154 1.79 -0.59 12.46
N ASP A 155 0.96 -0.37 13.47
CA ASP A 155 0.15 -1.40 14.10
C ASP A 155 -0.93 -1.93 13.15
N ASP A 156 -1.25 -3.21 13.32
CA ASP A 156 -2.32 -3.93 12.64
C ASP A 156 -3.09 -4.71 13.70
N ALA A 157 -4.32 -4.29 13.98
CA ALA A 157 -5.09 -4.77 15.12
C ALA A 157 -5.48 -6.25 14.97
N VAL A 158 -5.28 -7.02 16.04
CA VAL A 158 -5.61 -8.45 16.09
C VAL A 158 -6.99 -8.63 16.71
N HIS A 159 -7.89 -9.28 15.97
CA HIS A 159 -9.28 -9.50 16.39
C HIS A 159 -9.51 -10.85 17.11
N GLY A 160 -8.48 -11.67 17.29
CA GLY A 160 -8.63 -13.01 17.89
C GLY A 160 -7.39 -13.56 18.60
N ARG A 161 -7.36 -14.90 18.75
CA ARG A 161 -6.23 -15.65 19.34
C ARG A 161 -5.23 -16.09 18.27
N GLN A 162 -4.85 -15.17 17.41
CA GLN A 162 -4.01 -15.45 16.25
C GLN A 162 -2.57 -15.68 16.66
N VAL A 163 -1.86 -16.53 15.91
CA VAL A 163 -0.44 -16.82 16.17
C VAL A 163 0.38 -15.53 16.06
N GLY A 164 1.27 -15.28 17.02
CA GLY A 164 2.15 -14.12 17.03
C GLY A 164 1.53 -12.81 17.52
N ARG A 165 0.26 -12.80 17.95
CA ARG A 165 -0.36 -11.62 18.57
C ARG A 165 0.41 -11.18 19.81
N PHE A 166 0.50 -9.88 20.06
CA PHE A 166 1.08 -9.35 21.29
C PHE A 166 0.47 -8.00 21.65
N PHE A 167 0.33 -7.72 22.95
CA PHE A 167 -0.18 -6.45 23.45
C PHE A 167 0.93 -5.40 23.40
N HIS A 168 0.71 -4.30 22.68
CA HIS A 168 1.71 -3.27 22.50
C HIS A 168 1.36 -2.00 23.28
N GLY A 169 2.12 -1.69 24.34
CA GLY A 169 1.77 -0.60 25.27
C GLY A 169 1.70 0.80 24.64
N TYR A 170 2.41 1.08 23.54
CA TYR A 170 2.27 2.36 22.83
C TYR A 170 0.97 2.49 22.05
N TYR A 171 0.46 1.38 21.47
CA TYR A 171 -0.77 1.38 20.70
C TYR A 171 -1.99 1.01 21.56
N ASP A 172 -1.76 0.51 22.77
CA ASP A 172 -2.76 0.12 23.77
C ASP A 172 -3.76 -0.95 23.31
N HIS A 173 -3.32 -1.88 22.46
CA HIS A 173 -4.13 -3.04 22.07
C HIS A 173 -3.25 -4.21 21.58
N TYR A 174 -3.88 -5.34 21.27
CA TYR A 174 -3.22 -6.49 20.65
C TYR A 174 -3.06 -6.23 19.15
N CYS A 175 -1.82 -6.22 18.66
CA CYS A 175 -1.54 -5.95 17.26
C CYS A 175 -0.36 -6.76 16.73
N PHE A 176 -0.26 -6.82 15.40
CA PHE A 176 0.99 -7.03 14.67
C PHE A 176 1.66 -5.68 14.38
N LEU A 177 2.90 -5.72 13.89
CA LEU A 177 3.68 -4.53 13.53
C LEU A 177 4.27 -4.68 12.12
N PRO A 178 3.45 -4.74 11.06
CA PRO A 178 3.93 -4.83 9.68
C PRO A 178 4.96 -3.74 9.35
N LEU A 179 6.00 -4.15 8.65
CA LEU A 179 7.01 -3.26 8.05
C LEU A 179 6.65 -3.02 6.59
N TYR A 180 6.49 -1.76 6.23
CA TYR A 180 6.30 -1.33 4.85
C TYR A 180 7.58 -0.69 4.31
N VAL A 181 7.87 -0.95 3.04
CA VAL A 181 8.92 -0.25 2.30
C VAL A 181 8.37 0.28 0.99
N PHE A 182 8.41 1.61 0.84
CA PHE A 182 7.98 2.31 -0.37
C PHE A 182 9.18 2.95 -1.09
N CYS A 183 9.02 3.15 -2.40
CA CYS A 183 9.88 4.03 -3.19
C CYS A 183 8.97 5.01 -3.95
N GLY A 184 8.89 6.25 -3.44
CA GLY A 184 7.81 7.15 -3.82
C GLY A 184 6.45 6.53 -3.47
N GLU A 185 5.51 6.50 -4.41
CA GLU A 185 4.21 5.84 -4.22
C GLU A 185 4.24 4.32 -4.44
N ARG A 186 5.39 3.73 -4.82
CA ARG A 186 5.47 2.29 -5.18
C ARG A 186 5.76 1.44 -3.95
N LEU A 187 4.86 0.52 -3.62
CA LEU A 187 5.06 -0.46 -2.56
C LEU A 187 6.02 -1.57 -3.02
N LEU A 188 7.12 -1.77 -2.30
CA LEU A 188 8.10 -2.82 -2.56
C LEU A 188 7.97 -3.98 -1.57
N VAL A 189 7.74 -3.68 -0.30
CA VAL A 189 7.69 -4.67 0.77
C VAL A 189 6.55 -4.36 1.73
N SER A 190 5.77 -5.39 2.06
CA SER A 190 4.85 -5.43 3.20
C SER A 190 5.09 -6.72 3.97
N TYR A 191 5.70 -6.60 5.14
CA TYR A 191 6.18 -7.75 5.91
C TYR A 191 5.59 -7.74 7.30
N LEU A 192 4.67 -8.68 7.56
CA LEU A 192 4.02 -8.87 8.85
C LEU A 192 5.07 -9.29 9.89
N ARG A 193 4.96 -8.72 11.09
CA ARG A 193 5.85 -9.03 12.21
C ARG A 193 5.07 -9.05 13.53
N PRO A 194 5.45 -9.89 14.51
CA PRO A 194 4.89 -9.79 15.85
C PRO A 194 5.20 -8.41 16.44
N SER A 195 4.31 -7.83 17.22
CA SER A 195 4.58 -6.53 17.87
C SER A 195 5.52 -6.63 19.09
N LYS A 196 5.84 -7.84 19.58
CA LYS A 196 6.81 -8.11 20.68
C LYS A 196 8.29 -7.89 20.29
N ILE A 197 8.58 -7.08 19.29
CA ILE A 197 9.94 -6.91 18.78
C ILE A 197 10.30 -5.44 18.66
N ASP A 198 11.61 -5.17 18.63
CA ASP A 198 12.10 -3.85 18.24
C ASP A 198 11.54 -3.46 16.86
N GLY A 199 10.98 -2.24 16.74
CA GLY A 199 10.32 -1.78 15.52
C GLY A 199 11.21 -1.78 14.27
N ALA A 200 12.54 -1.75 14.42
CA ALA A 200 13.49 -1.85 13.31
C ALA A 200 13.99 -3.29 13.06
N LYS A 201 13.53 -4.28 13.82
CA LYS A 201 13.91 -5.68 13.61
C LYS A 201 13.52 -6.14 12.21
N HIS A 202 14.47 -6.78 11.53
CA HIS A 202 14.42 -7.18 10.11
C HIS A 202 14.56 -6.05 9.07
N ALA A 203 14.46 -4.76 9.45
CA ALA A 203 14.60 -3.65 8.50
C ALA A 203 15.95 -3.65 7.79
N TRP A 204 17.04 -3.88 8.53
CA TRP A 204 18.38 -4.01 7.94
C TRP A 204 18.49 -5.14 6.90
N ALA A 205 17.92 -6.31 7.18
CA ALA A 205 17.96 -7.45 6.27
C ALA A 205 17.17 -7.14 4.98
N ILE A 206 16.01 -6.51 5.12
CA ILE A 206 15.19 -6.08 3.98
C ILE A 206 15.91 -5.00 3.16
N LEU A 207 16.49 -4.00 3.80
CA LEU A 207 17.30 -2.96 3.14
C LEU A 207 18.45 -3.59 2.34
N SER A 208 19.19 -4.52 2.93
CA SER A 208 20.28 -5.22 2.27
C SER A 208 19.81 -6.02 1.04
N LEU A 209 18.69 -6.74 1.16
CA LEU A 209 18.11 -7.49 0.04
C LEU A 209 17.64 -6.57 -1.09
N LEU A 210 16.96 -5.47 -0.76
CA LEU A 210 16.51 -4.48 -1.74
C LEU A 210 17.70 -3.82 -2.44
N VAL A 211 18.68 -3.31 -1.70
CA VAL A 211 19.90 -2.70 -2.26
C VAL A 211 20.60 -3.66 -3.20
N LYS A 212 20.77 -4.94 -2.80
CA LYS A 212 21.38 -5.96 -3.66
C LYS A 212 20.58 -6.16 -4.95
N ARG A 213 19.25 -6.35 -4.84
CA ARG A 213 18.40 -6.63 -6.01
C ARG A 213 18.30 -5.42 -6.95
N LEU A 214 18.22 -4.21 -6.42
CA LEU A 214 18.15 -2.97 -7.19
C LEU A 214 19.46 -2.69 -7.91
N ARG A 215 20.62 -2.85 -7.24
CA ARG A 215 21.93 -2.70 -7.90
C ARG A 215 22.28 -3.80 -8.90
N GLN A 216 21.66 -4.98 -8.78
CA GLN A 216 21.74 -5.99 -9.84
C GLN A 216 21.04 -5.54 -11.13
N ALA A 217 19.96 -4.74 -11.02
CA ALA A 217 19.31 -4.15 -12.19
C ALA A 217 20.01 -2.87 -12.65
N TRP A 218 20.47 -2.05 -11.70
CA TRP A 218 21.04 -0.72 -11.94
C TRP A 218 22.32 -0.54 -11.12
N PRO A 219 23.49 -0.97 -11.62
CA PRO A 219 24.74 -0.95 -10.85
C PRO A 219 25.13 0.43 -10.30
N GLY A 220 24.81 1.50 -11.03
CA GLY A 220 25.15 2.89 -10.67
C GLY A 220 24.10 3.64 -9.85
N VAL A 221 22.97 3.02 -9.49
CA VAL A 221 21.88 3.74 -8.80
C VAL A 221 22.29 4.18 -7.39
N ARG A 222 22.07 5.46 -7.06
CA ARG A 222 22.17 5.97 -5.70
C ARG A 222 20.96 5.49 -4.91
N ILE A 223 21.18 4.89 -3.74
CA ILE A 223 20.08 4.44 -2.88
C ILE A 223 20.16 5.19 -1.56
N VAL A 224 19.04 5.77 -1.14
CA VAL A 224 18.89 6.48 0.12
C VAL A 224 17.88 5.77 1.01
N PHE A 225 18.31 5.40 2.21
CA PHE A 225 17.44 4.87 3.25
C PHE A 225 16.81 6.03 4.05
N ARG A 226 15.48 6.10 4.07
CA ARG A 226 14.73 7.11 4.84
C ARG A 226 13.79 6.42 5.84
N GLY A 227 13.74 6.94 7.06
CA GLY A 227 12.93 6.37 8.13
C GLY A 227 12.82 7.29 9.35
N ASP A 228 11.93 6.96 10.27
CA ASP A 228 11.77 7.70 11.52
C ASP A 228 12.84 7.33 12.57
N SER A 229 12.71 7.87 13.80
CA SER A 229 13.64 7.56 14.89
C SER A 229 13.61 6.11 15.37
N GLY A 230 12.51 5.38 15.15
CA GLY A 230 12.43 3.94 15.40
C GLY A 230 13.44 3.15 14.59
N PHE A 231 13.78 3.63 13.39
CA PHE A 231 14.79 3.00 12.52
C PHE A 231 16.21 3.54 12.71
N CYS A 232 16.44 4.49 13.62
CA CYS A 232 17.78 4.98 13.92
C CYS A 232 18.55 3.92 14.72
N ARG A 233 19.24 3.03 14.00
CA ARG A 233 19.99 1.90 14.55
C ARG A 233 21.44 1.95 14.06
N HIS A 234 22.38 2.15 14.98
CA HIS A 234 23.80 2.36 14.66
C HIS A 234 24.40 1.27 13.74
N ARG A 235 24.03 -0.01 13.92
CA ARG A 235 24.49 -1.11 13.05
C ARG A 235 24.00 -0.96 11.61
N MET A 236 22.78 -0.44 11.44
CA MET A 236 22.18 -0.21 10.14
C MET A 236 22.82 1.00 9.46
N LEU A 237 23.00 2.12 10.19
CA LEU A 237 23.72 3.30 9.68
C LEU A 237 25.16 2.94 9.26
N SER A 238 25.88 2.21 10.12
CA SER A 238 27.23 1.74 9.82
C SER A 238 27.28 0.79 8.62
N TRP A 239 26.21 0.01 8.40
CA TRP A 239 26.10 -0.83 7.21
C TRP A 239 25.89 0.02 5.96
N CYS A 240 25.03 1.04 6.02
CA CYS A 240 24.80 1.97 4.92
C CYS A 240 26.12 2.65 4.49
N GLU A 241 26.89 3.16 5.46
CA GLU A 241 28.22 3.76 5.23
C GLU A 241 29.16 2.80 4.48
N ARG A 242 29.27 1.55 4.92
CA ARG A 242 30.15 0.55 4.28
C ARG A 242 29.71 0.12 2.88
N HIS A 243 28.45 0.33 2.52
CA HIS A 243 27.88 -0.11 1.24
C HIS A 243 27.54 1.06 0.31
N GLY A 244 27.97 2.29 0.63
CA GLY A 244 27.67 3.47 -0.18
C GLY A 244 26.16 3.70 -0.32
N VAL A 245 25.40 3.48 0.76
CA VAL A 245 23.96 3.78 0.83
C VAL A 245 23.82 5.08 1.60
N GLY A 246 23.15 6.06 0.98
CA GLY A 246 22.78 7.29 1.66
C GLY A 246 21.73 7.00 2.73
N TYR A 247 21.65 7.82 3.78
CA TYR A 247 20.58 7.71 4.76
C TYR A 247 20.19 9.07 5.30
N ILE A 248 18.91 9.21 5.64
CA ILE A 248 18.35 10.37 6.34
C ILE A 248 17.24 9.90 7.27
N VAL A 249 17.51 9.91 8.58
CA VAL A 249 16.71 9.17 9.56
C VAL A 249 16.39 10.05 10.75
N GLY A 250 15.18 9.97 11.27
CA GLY A 250 14.82 10.64 12.53
C GLY A 250 15.79 10.25 13.65
N LEU A 251 16.09 11.18 14.55
CA LEU A 251 16.89 10.90 15.75
C LEU A 251 16.06 11.29 16.98
N ALA A 252 15.92 10.33 17.90
CA ALA A 252 15.18 10.56 19.14
C ALA A 252 15.86 11.67 19.95
N LYS A 253 15.05 12.58 20.50
CA LYS A 253 15.53 13.68 21.35
C LYS A 253 16.19 13.11 22.61
N ASN A 254 17.22 13.81 23.08
CA ASN A 254 17.83 13.55 24.39
C ASN A 254 18.49 14.84 24.89
N ALA A 255 18.71 14.90 26.20
CA ALA A 255 19.26 16.09 26.87
C ALA A 255 20.55 16.60 26.21
N ARG A 256 21.46 15.68 25.81
CA ARG A 256 22.72 16.09 25.18
C ARG A 256 22.52 16.75 23.82
N LEU A 257 21.58 16.29 23.01
CA LEU A 257 21.25 16.95 21.73
C LEU A 257 20.61 18.32 21.96
N ASP A 258 19.74 18.43 22.96
CA ASP A 258 19.11 19.70 23.33
C ASP A 258 20.16 20.70 23.85
N ASP A 259 21.12 20.26 24.66
CA ASP A 259 22.24 21.11 25.10
C ASP A 259 23.07 21.60 23.91
N LEU A 260 23.40 20.72 22.96
CA LEU A 260 24.16 21.08 21.76
C LEU A 260 23.38 22.04 20.84
N ALA A 261 22.05 22.01 20.90
CA ALA A 261 21.18 22.87 20.10
C ALA A 261 20.69 24.13 20.83
N ALA A 262 21.15 24.36 22.07
CA ALA A 262 20.65 25.42 22.95
C ALA A 262 20.76 26.83 22.32
N SER A 263 21.87 27.13 21.63
CA SER A 263 22.08 28.44 21.00
C SER A 263 21.04 28.73 19.91
N TRP A 264 20.68 27.74 19.10
CA TRP A 264 19.62 27.89 18.09
C TRP A 264 18.23 28.00 18.74
N MET A 265 17.99 27.29 19.85
CA MET A 265 16.75 27.39 20.61
C MET A 265 16.57 28.77 21.24
N GLU A 266 17.61 29.33 21.85
CA GLU A 266 17.61 30.67 22.42
C GLU A 266 17.39 31.74 21.34
N THR A 267 18.07 31.60 20.20
CA THR A 267 17.89 32.52 19.06
C THR A 267 16.46 32.47 18.52
N ALA A 268 15.87 31.27 18.43
CA ALA A 268 14.48 31.11 18.00
C ALA A 268 13.48 31.66 19.02
N ALA A 269 13.77 31.55 20.33
CA ALA A 269 12.95 32.14 21.39
C ALA A 269 12.97 33.67 21.32
N LYS A 270 14.16 34.28 21.28
CA LYS A 270 14.33 35.74 21.13
C LYS A 270 13.63 36.27 19.88
N GLY A 271 13.76 35.57 18.75
CA GLY A 271 13.05 35.94 17.53
C GLY A 271 11.53 35.88 17.65
N PHE A 272 10.99 34.95 18.43
CA PHE A 272 9.55 34.85 18.70
C PHE A 272 9.08 35.95 19.66
N GLU A 273 9.85 36.24 20.72
CA GLU A 273 9.56 37.33 21.65
C GLU A 273 9.48 38.70 20.95
N ILE A 274 10.36 38.95 19.98
CA ILE A 274 10.39 40.19 19.22
C ILE A 274 9.24 40.28 18.22
N SER A 275 8.95 39.21 17.49
CA SER A 275 8.05 39.27 16.32
C SER A 275 6.63 38.79 16.58
N GLY A 276 6.41 37.97 17.62
CA GLY A 276 5.17 37.20 17.81
C GLY A 276 4.93 36.11 16.76
N VAL A 277 5.83 35.95 15.78
CA VAL A 277 5.68 35.00 14.66
C VAL A 277 6.53 33.75 14.92
N LYS A 278 5.94 32.58 14.66
CA LYS A 278 6.60 31.28 14.82
C LYS A 278 7.95 31.26 14.10
N GLN A 279 9.03 31.06 14.86
CA GLN A 279 10.38 30.99 14.33
C GLN A 279 10.72 29.55 13.92
N ARG A 280 11.45 29.41 12.80
CA ARG A 280 12.06 28.15 12.36
C ARG A 280 13.54 28.39 12.08
N ARG A 281 14.40 27.51 12.60
CA ARG A 281 15.85 27.55 12.41
C ARG A 281 16.37 26.15 12.17
N PHE A 282 17.47 26.07 11.43
CA PHE A 282 18.18 24.84 11.13
C PHE A 282 19.62 24.99 11.63
N GLY A 283 20.10 23.94 12.28
CA GLY A 283 21.46 23.83 12.76
C GLY A 283 22.06 22.51 12.32
N GLU A 284 23.38 22.48 12.22
CA GLU A 284 24.14 21.27 11.98
C GLU A 284 25.11 21.03 13.14
N LEU A 285 25.14 19.80 13.62
CA LEU A 285 26.03 19.36 14.67
C LEU A 285 26.60 17.98 14.37
N ARG A 286 27.71 17.65 15.02
CA ARG A 286 28.29 16.32 15.01
C ARG A 286 27.95 15.64 16.34
N TYR A 287 27.51 14.38 16.26
CA TYR A 287 27.05 13.64 17.43
C TYR A 287 27.28 12.14 17.32
N ALA A 288 27.65 11.53 18.44
CA ALA A 288 27.69 10.10 18.66
C ALA A 288 26.97 9.75 19.96
N ALA A 289 26.00 8.82 19.90
CA ALA A 289 25.56 8.16 21.12
C ALA A 289 26.67 7.23 21.63
N GLY A 290 26.70 6.92 22.93
CA GLY A 290 27.76 6.07 23.49
C GLY A 290 27.87 4.66 22.88
N THR A 291 26.81 4.18 22.21
CA THR A 291 26.81 2.90 21.49
C THR A 291 27.37 2.99 20.06
N TRP A 292 27.67 4.20 19.57
CA TRP A 292 28.13 4.44 18.22
C TRP A 292 29.65 4.40 18.18
N LYS A 293 30.21 3.80 17.11
CA LYS A 293 31.66 3.77 16.88
C LYS A 293 32.21 5.04 16.25
N THR A 294 31.32 5.83 15.64
CA THR A 294 31.67 6.98 14.81
C THR A 294 30.65 8.08 15.04
N GLU A 295 31.16 9.31 15.07
CA GLU A 295 30.36 10.52 15.08
C GLU A 295 29.72 10.77 13.71
N ARG A 296 28.46 11.18 13.71
CA ARG A 296 27.68 11.42 12.48
C ARG A 296 27.17 12.85 12.42
N ARG A 297 26.89 13.29 11.19
CA ARG A 297 26.20 14.55 10.92
C ARG A 297 24.76 14.45 11.39
N VAL A 298 24.35 15.42 12.21
CA VAL A 298 22.99 15.57 12.71
C VAL A 298 22.49 16.96 12.36
N ILE A 299 21.29 17.02 11.79
CA ILE A 299 20.60 18.27 11.50
C ILE A 299 19.55 18.48 12.59
N ALA A 300 19.58 19.65 13.22
CA ALA A 300 18.61 20.11 14.20
C ALA A 300 17.62 21.08 13.55
N ARG A 301 16.34 20.73 13.55
CA ARG A 301 15.24 21.64 13.19
C ARG A 301 14.58 22.19 14.43
N ILE A 302 14.78 23.46 14.68
CA ILE A 302 14.20 24.17 15.82
C ILE A 302 12.97 24.93 15.33
N GLU A 303 11.81 24.67 15.92
CA GLU A 303 10.71 25.63 15.87
C GLU A 303 10.41 26.16 17.26
N HIS A 304 10.10 27.44 17.33
CA HIS A 304 9.62 28.10 18.54
C HIS A 304 8.34 28.86 18.22
N GLY A 305 7.30 28.64 19.02
CA GLY A 305 6.04 29.39 18.93
C GLY A 305 5.39 29.48 20.31
N ALA A 306 4.09 29.79 20.36
CA ALA A 306 3.36 30.00 21.62
C ALA A 306 3.42 28.82 22.62
N LYS A 307 3.69 27.59 22.15
CA LYS A 307 3.85 26.38 22.98
C LYS A 307 5.30 26.10 23.40
N GLY A 308 6.21 27.05 23.18
CA GLY A 308 7.65 26.91 23.44
C GLY A 308 8.43 26.23 22.32
N ALA A 309 9.64 25.77 22.65
CA ALA A 309 10.57 25.15 21.70
C ALA A 309 10.17 23.70 21.37
N ASN A 310 10.22 23.35 20.09
CA ASN A 310 10.02 21.99 19.59
C ASN A 310 11.19 21.59 18.67
N PRO A 311 12.35 21.23 19.25
CA PRO A 311 13.49 20.75 18.48
C PRO A 311 13.18 19.39 17.88
N ARG A 312 13.65 19.11 16.66
CA ARG A 312 13.65 17.78 16.05
C ARG A 312 15.02 17.52 15.45
N TYR A 313 15.48 16.28 15.53
CA TYR A 313 16.81 15.91 15.05
C TYR A 313 16.69 14.84 13.97
N ILE A 314 17.57 14.91 12.98
CA ILE A 314 17.76 13.85 11.99
C ILE A 314 19.25 13.56 11.86
N VAL A 315 19.61 12.30 11.63
CA VAL A 315 20.97 11.87 11.34
C VAL A 315 21.08 11.53 9.85
N THR A 316 22.17 11.97 9.22
CA THR A 316 22.35 11.80 7.77
C THR A 316 23.83 11.60 7.41
N ASN A 317 24.11 10.95 6.28
CA ASN A 317 25.42 10.97 5.61
C ASN A 317 25.35 11.62 4.22
N LEU A 318 24.23 12.26 3.89
CA LEU A 318 24.04 12.97 2.64
C LEU A 318 24.71 14.34 2.71
N ASP A 319 25.22 14.80 1.58
CA ASP A 319 25.70 16.17 1.38
C ASP A 319 24.52 17.11 1.04
N GLY A 320 24.72 18.41 1.24
CA GLY A 320 23.73 19.45 0.96
C GLY A 320 23.30 20.24 2.20
N GLU A 321 22.58 21.33 1.98
CA GLU A 321 22.18 22.27 3.03
C GLU A 321 21.22 21.63 4.04
N ALA A 322 21.41 21.97 5.32
CA ALA A 322 20.65 21.38 6.43
C ALA A 322 19.14 21.61 6.30
N GLN A 323 18.73 22.81 5.86
CA GLN A 323 17.34 23.15 5.62
C GLN A 323 16.74 22.32 4.49
N ASP A 324 17.41 22.24 3.34
CA ASP A 324 16.90 21.51 2.17
C ASP A 324 16.80 20.00 2.45
N LEU A 325 17.80 19.41 3.09
CA LEU A 325 17.76 18.01 3.49
C LEU A 325 16.61 17.72 4.45
N TYR A 326 16.30 18.64 5.36
CA TYR A 326 15.19 18.45 6.28
C TYR A 326 13.83 18.66 5.57
N GLU A 327 13.62 19.79 4.91
CA GLU A 327 12.32 20.20 4.38
C GLU A 327 11.96 19.48 3.08
N ASN A 328 12.91 19.35 2.16
CA ASN A 328 12.65 18.82 0.81
C ASN A 328 12.91 17.31 0.71
N LEU A 329 13.80 16.75 1.55
CA LEU A 329 14.10 15.33 1.54
C LEU A 329 13.51 14.57 2.74
N TYR A 330 13.76 14.96 3.99
CA TYR A 330 13.28 14.20 5.14
C TYR A 330 11.76 14.30 5.33
N CYS A 331 11.17 15.49 5.23
CA CYS A 331 9.73 15.69 5.46
C CYS A 331 8.83 14.95 4.45
N GLN A 332 9.33 14.62 3.26
CA GLN A 332 8.60 13.83 2.26
C GLN A 332 8.28 12.41 2.75
N ARG A 333 8.95 11.93 3.82
CA ARG A 333 8.57 10.70 4.54
C ARG A 333 7.10 10.73 5.00
N GLY A 334 6.52 11.90 5.23
CA GLY A 334 5.13 12.05 5.64
C GLY A 334 4.11 11.49 4.63
N ASP A 335 4.42 11.42 3.33
CA ASP A 335 3.50 10.80 2.36
C ASP A 335 3.34 9.29 2.59
N MET A 336 4.36 8.62 3.13
CA MET A 336 4.28 7.19 3.45
C MET A 336 3.18 6.89 4.46
N GLU A 337 2.93 7.78 5.42
CA GLU A 337 1.81 7.63 6.36
C GLU A 337 0.47 7.60 5.63
N ASN A 338 0.31 8.43 4.58
CA ASN A 338 -0.88 8.39 3.73
C ASN A 338 -0.96 7.09 2.93
N ARG A 339 0.18 6.60 2.40
CA ARG A 339 0.21 5.33 1.64
C ARG A 339 -0.15 4.13 2.52
N ILE A 340 0.31 4.12 3.78
CA ILE A 340 -0.04 3.09 4.76
C ILE A 340 -1.52 3.18 5.14
N LYS A 341 -2.06 4.38 5.32
CA LYS A 341 -3.50 4.57 5.53
C LYS A 341 -4.33 4.01 4.37
N GLU A 342 -3.90 4.18 3.12
CA GLU A 342 -4.57 3.52 1.99
C GLU A 342 -4.51 1.99 2.08
N GLN A 343 -3.39 1.40 2.53
CA GLN A 343 -3.31 -0.05 2.73
C GLN A 343 -4.38 -0.52 3.72
N GLN A 344 -4.47 0.14 4.88
CA GLN A 344 -5.37 -0.29 5.96
C GLN A 344 -6.82 0.09 5.67
N LEU A 345 -7.10 1.37 5.45
CA LEU A 345 -8.46 1.90 5.36
C LEU A 345 -9.13 1.63 4.01
N ASP A 346 -8.38 1.64 2.91
CA ASP A 346 -8.97 1.45 1.58
C ASP A 346 -8.85 0.02 1.07
N LEU A 347 -7.80 -0.70 1.47
CA LEU A 347 -7.45 -2.02 0.95
C LEU A 347 -7.41 -3.11 2.01
N PHE A 348 -7.87 -2.80 3.23
CA PHE A 348 -8.13 -3.77 4.29
C PHE A 348 -6.89 -4.59 4.67
N ALA A 349 -5.71 -3.98 4.60
CA ALA A 349 -4.45 -4.63 5.00
C ALA A 349 -4.41 -4.98 6.49
N ASP A 350 -5.26 -4.35 7.30
CA ASP A 350 -5.52 -4.64 8.72
C ASP A 350 -6.50 -5.81 8.93
N ARG A 351 -7.11 -6.37 7.86
CA ARG A 351 -7.96 -7.57 7.93
C ARG A 351 -7.14 -8.86 7.93
N THR A 352 -6.14 -8.91 8.81
CA THR A 352 -5.42 -10.14 9.13
C THR A 352 -6.31 -11.00 10.01
N SER A 353 -7.32 -11.72 9.47
CA SER A 353 -8.28 -12.51 10.29
C SER A 353 -8.08 -14.03 10.25
N CYS A 354 -6.95 -14.52 9.71
CA CYS A 354 -6.59 -15.94 9.79
C CYS A 354 -5.93 -16.31 11.13
N HIS A 355 -6.04 -17.56 11.56
CA HIS A 355 -5.30 -18.04 12.73
C HIS A 355 -3.80 -18.24 12.47
N GLY A 356 -3.46 -18.71 11.26
CA GLY A 356 -2.09 -19.00 10.86
C GLY A 356 -1.29 -17.77 10.44
N TRP A 357 -0.01 -17.74 10.81
CA TRP A 357 0.90 -16.63 10.52
C TRP A 357 1.03 -16.33 9.02
N TRP A 358 1.33 -17.37 8.22
CA TRP A 358 1.58 -17.20 6.78
C TRP A 358 0.32 -16.86 5.99
N ALA A 359 -0.85 -17.30 6.46
CA ALA A 359 -2.13 -16.89 5.89
C ALA A 359 -2.37 -15.39 6.10
N ASN A 360 -2.10 -14.85 7.30
CA ASN A 360 -2.17 -13.40 7.54
C ASN A 360 -1.13 -12.62 6.72
N GLN A 361 0.11 -13.09 6.64
CA GLN A 361 1.12 -12.49 5.76
C GLN A 361 0.66 -12.50 4.30
N PHE A 362 -0.03 -13.55 3.86
CA PHE A 362 -0.58 -13.61 2.50
C PHE A 362 -1.72 -12.62 2.30
N ARG A 363 -2.61 -12.43 3.28
CA ARG A 363 -3.65 -11.38 3.21
C ARG A 363 -3.09 -9.98 3.10
N LEU A 364 -2.10 -9.66 3.93
CA LEU A 364 -1.34 -8.41 3.83
C LEU A 364 -0.78 -8.20 2.40
N LEU A 365 -0.25 -9.28 1.80
CA LEU A 365 0.27 -9.27 0.43
C LEU A 365 -0.84 -9.15 -0.63
N LEU A 366 -2.04 -9.71 -0.42
CA LEU A 366 -3.19 -9.52 -1.30
C LEU A 366 -3.57 -8.04 -1.38
N SER A 367 -3.66 -7.35 -0.24
CA SER A 367 -3.90 -5.89 -0.18
C SER A 367 -2.78 -5.12 -0.86
N SER A 368 -1.53 -5.55 -0.68
CA SER A 368 -0.37 -4.95 -1.34
C SER A 368 -0.40 -5.09 -2.86
N MET A 369 -0.86 -6.23 -3.37
CA MET A 369 -1.05 -6.43 -4.81
C MET A 369 -2.22 -5.60 -5.35
N ALA A 370 -3.31 -5.47 -4.60
CA ALA A 370 -4.43 -4.60 -4.96
C ALA A 370 -3.98 -3.14 -5.05
N TYR A 371 -3.15 -2.70 -4.10
CA TYR A 371 -2.53 -1.39 -4.14
C TYR A 371 -1.65 -1.20 -5.37
N ALA A 372 -0.81 -2.17 -5.72
CA ALA A 372 0.07 -2.06 -6.89
C ALA A 372 -0.72 -1.85 -8.19
N LEU A 373 -1.91 -2.47 -8.31
CA LEU A 373 -2.81 -2.25 -9.46
C LEU A 373 -3.43 -0.84 -9.43
N ILE A 374 -3.93 -0.38 -8.28
CA ILE A 374 -4.53 0.96 -8.14
C ILE A 374 -3.47 2.04 -8.37
N GLU A 375 -2.28 1.89 -7.81
CA GLU A 375 -1.15 2.78 -8.04
C GLU A 375 -0.80 2.81 -9.53
N THR A 376 -0.82 1.68 -10.24
CA THR A 376 -0.56 1.67 -11.67
C THR A 376 -1.66 2.39 -12.47
N ILE A 377 -2.93 2.27 -12.07
CA ILE A 377 -4.02 3.11 -12.64
C ILE A 377 -3.71 4.59 -12.41
N ARG A 378 -3.30 4.97 -11.19
CA ARG A 378 -2.96 6.36 -10.85
C ARG A 378 -1.81 6.87 -11.70
N ARG A 379 -0.71 6.12 -11.76
CA ARG A 379 0.54 6.51 -12.43
C ARG A 379 0.42 6.54 -13.94
N LEU A 380 -0.30 5.60 -14.57
CA LEU A 380 -0.38 5.51 -16.03
C LEU A 380 -1.67 6.07 -16.59
N GLY A 381 -2.81 5.75 -15.96
CA GLY A 381 -4.12 6.19 -16.43
C GLY A 381 -4.42 7.64 -16.06
N LEU A 382 -4.12 8.04 -14.81
CA LEU A 382 -4.53 9.32 -14.23
C LEU A 382 -3.45 10.41 -14.26
N ALA A 383 -2.26 10.12 -14.80
CA ALA A 383 -1.21 11.11 -14.96
C ALA A 383 -1.72 12.34 -15.74
N GLY A 384 -1.42 13.54 -15.22
CA GLY A 384 -1.86 14.81 -15.81
C GLY A 384 -3.36 15.12 -15.70
N THR A 385 -4.13 14.35 -14.92
CA THR A 385 -5.53 14.64 -14.60
C THR A 385 -5.68 15.18 -13.18
N GLU A 386 -6.84 15.73 -12.83
CA GLU A 386 -7.17 16.16 -11.46
C GLU A 386 -7.08 15.01 -10.42
N MET A 387 -7.21 13.75 -10.87
CA MET A 387 -7.11 12.57 -10.01
C MET A 387 -5.70 11.96 -9.98
N ALA A 388 -4.67 12.64 -10.49
CA ALA A 388 -3.29 12.12 -10.52
C ALA A 388 -2.73 11.78 -9.13
N ARG A 389 -3.28 12.38 -8.07
CA ARG A 389 -2.92 12.12 -6.66
C ARG A 389 -4.07 11.52 -5.83
N ALA A 390 -5.13 11.05 -6.48
CA ALA A 390 -6.30 10.51 -5.80
C ALA A 390 -5.98 9.23 -5.02
N GLN A 391 -6.50 9.12 -3.80
CA GLN A 391 -6.34 7.94 -2.96
C GLN A 391 -7.11 6.72 -3.53
N ALA A 392 -6.74 5.53 -3.09
CA ALA A 392 -7.31 4.26 -3.52
C ALA A 392 -8.84 4.24 -3.35
N GLY A 393 -9.35 4.74 -2.22
CA GLY A 393 -10.78 4.87 -1.98
C GLY A 393 -11.48 5.76 -3.00
N THR A 394 -10.89 6.91 -3.36
CA THR A 394 -11.43 7.81 -4.38
C THR A 394 -11.43 7.18 -5.77
N ILE A 395 -10.33 6.54 -6.17
CA ILE A 395 -10.23 5.82 -7.45
C ILE A 395 -11.27 4.70 -7.52
N ARG A 396 -11.43 3.94 -6.42
CA ARG A 396 -12.45 2.89 -6.29
C ARG A 396 -13.85 3.45 -6.51
N LEU A 397 -14.22 4.51 -5.81
CA LEU A 397 -15.57 5.09 -5.88
C LEU A 397 -15.89 5.67 -7.26
N LYS A 398 -14.95 6.41 -7.86
CA LYS A 398 -15.19 7.12 -9.12
C LYS A 398 -15.04 6.26 -10.37
N LEU A 399 -14.07 5.34 -10.38
CA LEU A 399 -13.70 4.60 -11.59
C LEU A 399 -14.01 3.11 -11.54
N LEU A 400 -14.09 2.50 -10.36
CA LEU A 400 -14.29 1.05 -10.24
C LEU A 400 -15.75 0.70 -9.91
N LYS A 401 -16.39 1.49 -9.03
CA LYS A 401 -17.78 1.35 -8.60
C LYS A 401 -18.76 2.03 -9.56
N ILE A 402 -18.90 1.45 -10.75
CA ILE A 402 -19.79 1.93 -11.79
C ILE A 402 -20.88 0.90 -12.05
N GLY A 403 -22.13 1.33 -12.00
CA GLY A 403 -23.28 0.52 -12.41
C GLY A 403 -23.20 0.12 -13.89
N ALA A 404 -23.40 -1.15 -14.21
CA ALA A 404 -23.36 -1.65 -15.58
C ALA A 404 -24.30 -2.84 -15.82
N VAL A 405 -24.87 -2.90 -17.02
CA VAL A 405 -25.59 -4.09 -17.51
C VAL A 405 -24.62 -4.98 -18.28
N ILE A 406 -24.60 -6.27 -17.97
CA ILE A 406 -23.71 -7.24 -18.62
C ILE A 406 -24.53 -8.10 -19.57
N VAL A 407 -24.13 -8.13 -20.84
CA VAL A 407 -24.70 -9.03 -21.84
C VAL A 407 -23.61 -9.97 -22.32
N ARG A 408 -23.73 -11.26 -21.96
CA ARG A 408 -22.74 -12.29 -22.30
C ARG A 408 -23.36 -13.35 -23.21
N ASN A 409 -22.66 -13.64 -24.31
CA ASN A 409 -22.92 -14.80 -25.15
C ASN A 409 -21.62 -15.58 -25.43
N THR A 410 -21.70 -16.63 -26.24
CA THR A 410 -20.56 -17.52 -26.53
C THR A 410 -19.38 -16.84 -27.22
N ARG A 411 -19.58 -15.68 -27.86
CA ARG A 411 -18.54 -14.96 -28.64
C ARG A 411 -18.17 -13.59 -28.06
N ARG A 412 -19.01 -13.00 -27.21
CA ARG A 412 -18.86 -11.61 -26.76
C ARG A 412 -19.41 -11.39 -25.37
N VAL A 413 -18.66 -10.61 -24.58
CA VAL A 413 -19.13 -9.96 -23.36
C VAL A 413 -19.27 -8.46 -23.68
N ARG A 414 -20.46 -7.89 -23.48
CA ARG A 414 -20.71 -6.45 -23.55
C ARG A 414 -20.98 -5.94 -22.14
N VAL A 415 -20.30 -4.85 -21.80
CA VAL A 415 -20.46 -4.15 -20.52
C VAL A 415 -21.03 -2.77 -20.83
N HIS A 416 -22.32 -2.60 -20.57
CA HIS A 416 -23.03 -1.35 -20.78
C HIS A 416 -22.93 -0.52 -19.49
N LEU A 417 -21.87 0.28 -19.38
CA LEU A 417 -21.68 1.21 -18.26
C LEU A 417 -22.81 2.25 -18.22
N SER A 418 -23.18 2.71 -17.03
CA SER A 418 -24.20 3.74 -16.82
C SER A 418 -23.97 4.97 -17.69
N SER A 419 -24.98 5.37 -18.46
CA SER A 419 -24.96 6.59 -19.28
C SER A 419 -24.92 7.86 -18.43
N ALA A 420 -25.34 7.77 -17.17
CA ALA A 420 -25.32 8.86 -16.18
C ALA A 420 -24.02 8.89 -15.34
N CYS A 421 -22.99 8.10 -15.69
CA CYS A 421 -21.71 8.12 -14.99
C CYS A 421 -21.06 9.52 -15.09
N PRO A 422 -20.84 10.22 -13.96
CA PRO A 422 -20.26 11.57 -13.97
C PRO A 422 -18.84 11.59 -14.54
N ASP A 423 -18.03 10.59 -14.19
CA ASP A 423 -16.63 10.49 -14.59
C ASP A 423 -16.44 9.74 -15.92
N LYS A 424 -17.46 9.71 -16.81
CA LYS A 424 -17.43 8.97 -18.10
C LYS A 424 -16.23 9.34 -18.98
N ALA A 425 -15.97 10.63 -19.16
CA ALA A 425 -14.85 11.10 -19.99
C ALA A 425 -13.50 10.63 -19.42
N LEU A 426 -13.35 10.70 -18.10
CA LEU A 426 -12.16 10.25 -17.38
C LEU A 426 -11.99 8.73 -17.47
N PHE A 427 -13.07 7.96 -17.32
CA PHE A 427 -13.03 6.51 -17.50
C PHE A 427 -12.55 6.11 -18.91
N MET A 428 -13.06 6.76 -19.95
CA MET A 428 -12.65 6.48 -21.33
C MET A 428 -11.16 6.80 -21.55
N LEU A 429 -10.69 7.95 -21.05
CA LEU A 429 -9.27 8.33 -21.12
C LEU A 429 -8.37 7.30 -20.41
N VAL A 430 -8.76 6.88 -19.20
CA VAL A 430 -8.00 5.90 -18.42
C VAL A 430 -7.99 4.54 -19.12
N ALA A 431 -9.12 4.09 -19.65
CA ALA A 431 -9.21 2.82 -20.38
C ALA A 431 -8.34 2.83 -21.65
N GLU A 432 -8.30 3.95 -22.38
CA GLU A 432 -7.45 4.12 -23.56
C GLU A 432 -5.97 4.03 -23.18
N ARG A 433 -5.54 4.80 -22.18
CA ARG A 433 -4.14 4.82 -21.70
C ARG A 433 -3.65 3.49 -21.14
N LEU A 434 -4.56 2.65 -20.64
CA LEU A 434 -4.26 1.34 -20.07
C LEU A 434 -4.43 0.19 -21.07
N THR A 435 -4.84 0.47 -22.31
CA THR A 435 -4.92 -0.55 -23.35
C THR A 435 -3.50 -0.90 -23.81
N PRO A 436 -3.08 -2.18 -23.71
CA PRO A 436 -1.80 -2.61 -24.26
C PRO A 436 -1.81 -2.35 -25.77
N GLY A 437 -0.78 -1.64 -26.27
CA GLY A 437 -0.56 -1.44 -27.70
C GLY A 437 -0.25 -2.72 -28.45
#